data_AF-A0A1W6UL82-F1
#
_entry.id   AF-A0A1W6UL82-F1
#
_cell.length_a   1.000
_cell.length_b   1.000
_cell.length_c   1.000
_cell.angle_alpha   90.00
_cell.angle_beta   90.00
_cell.angle_gamma   90.00
#
_symmetry.space_group_name_H-M   'P 1'
#
loop_
_entity.id
_entity.type
_entity.pdbx_description
1 polymer ?
#
loop_
_entity_poly.entity_id
_entity_poly.type
_entity_poly.pdbx_seq_one_letter_code
_entity_poly.pdbx_strand_id
1 'polypeptide(L)'
;MSTSDYKGISGWLVLVAFGLVVSPFRFYFTTLSMYPGLFENGTWYLLTSPNSAEYVRGFGTLLYSEIVFNLFLFVSLIYLNFLFFSKKSDFPKVYIAISLIGLLFIPINAYFANLLFPQTPLFDGETIRNFFVSLLSALIWIPYMIKSKRVKNTFIENHSLRKTVLSMITLSCVVAVGYSFYLKQVSYIPETVTIEDRLNQLTNDMNRELPIMLDSETKLDAVYTESNNLQYRYSLVNYSVSDIDVNALNKNMRPSLLQTACSNSATLTFMQEGVIVSYTYYDKLGKLITSIQINSSDCV
;
A
#
# COMPACT_ATOMS: atom_id res chain seq x y z
N MET A 1 27.48 51.99 -12.11
CA MET A 1 26.87 50.75 -12.65
C MET A 1 25.37 50.89 -12.55
N SER A 2 24.66 51.01 -13.68
CA SER A 2 23.23 51.35 -13.73
C SER A 2 22.34 50.14 -13.43
N THR A 3 21.12 50.41 -12.96
CA THR A 3 20.10 49.40 -12.62
C THR A 3 19.66 48.53 -13.81
N SER A 4 19.96 48.94 -15.05
CA SER A 4 19.72 48.22 -16.30
C SER A 4 20.46 46.88 -16.40
N ASP A 5 21.68 46.77 -15.85
CA ASP A 5 22.56 45.61 -16.06
C ASP A 5 22.05 44.34 -15.35
N TYR A 6 21.17 44.52 -14.35
CA TYR A 6 20.66 43.47 -13.48
C TYR A 6 19.18 43.13 -13.70
N LYS A 7 18.60 43.48 -14.85
CA LYS A 7 17.20 43.15 -15.17
C LYS A 7 17.10 42.03 -16.21
N GLY A 8 16.18 41.10 -16.01
CA GLY A 8 15.87 40.05 -16.98
C GLY A 8 16.62 38.73 -16.76
N ILE A 9 16.26 37.73 -17.57
CA ILE A 9 16.80 36.38 -17.50
C ILE A 9 18.17 36.36 -18.19
N SER A 10 19.23 36.46 -17.40
CA SER A 10 20.62 36.37 -17.88
C SER A 10 21.58 35.93 -16.78
N GLY A 11 22.82 35.57 -17.16
CA GLY A 11 23.82 35.01 -16.25
C GLY A 11 23.33 33.71 -15.59
N TRP A 12 23.52 33.59 -14.27
CA TRP A 12 23.09 32.42 -13.50
C TRP A 12 21.59 32.11 -13.59
N LEU A 13 20.72 33.09 -13.91
CA LEU A 13 19.29 32.81 -14.13
C LEU A 13 19.03 31.95 -15.36
N VAL A 14 19.94 31.90 -16.33
CA VAL A 14 19.80 31.01 -17.51
C VAL A 14 19.93 29.55 -17.07
N LEU A 15 20.84 29.25 -16.14
CA LEU A 15 20.98 27.89 -15.59
C LEU A 15 19.75 27.48 -14.78
N VAL A 16 19.19 28.40 -14.00
CA VAL A 16 17.90 28.18 -13.31
C VAL A 16 16.78 27.91 -14.32
N ALA A 17 16.70 28.72 -15.39
CA ALA A 17 15.68 28.56 -16.43
C ALA A 17 15.76 27.18 -17.07
N PHE A 18 16.96 26.75 -17.44
CA PHE A 18 17.20 25.42 -18.01
C PHE A 18 16.77 24.31 -17.04
N GLY A 19 17.21 24.39 -15.78
CA GLY A 19 16.83 23.43 -14.76
C GLY A 19 15.31 23.36 -14.53
N LEU A 20 14.63 24.51 -14.52
CA LEU A 20 13.17 24.57 -14.40
C LEU A 20 12.47 23.92 -15.58
N VAL A 21 12.89 24.18 -16.82
CA VAL A 21 12.27 23.59 -18.01
C VAL A 21 12.47 22.08 -18.06
N VAL A 22 13.67 21.59 -17.70
CA VAL A 22 14.00 20.16 -17.73
C VAL A 22 13.33 19.38 -16.58
N SER A 23 13.13 20.02 -15.42
CA SER A 23 12.71 19.32 -14.20
C SER A 23 11.36 18.59 -14.28
N PRO A 24 10.26 19.13 -14.87
CA PRO A 24 9.01 18.37 -15.00
C PRO A 24 9.18 17.12 -15.86
N PHE A 25 9.89 17.22 -16.99
CA PHE A 25 10.11 16.07 -17.87
C PHE A 25 10.91 14.99 -17.17
N ARG A 26 12.02 15.37 -16.52
CA ARG A 26 12.82 14.44 -15.73
C ARG A 26 11.95 13.77 -14.65
N PHE A 27 11.21 14.54 -13.88
CA PHE A 27 10.36 14.03 -12.80
C PHE A 27 9.28 13.08 -13.30
N TYR A 28 8.68 13.36 -14.47
CA TYR A 28 7.72 12.45 -15.09
C TYR A 28 8.36 11.09 -15.42
N PHE A 29 9.48 11.08 -16.14
CA PHE A 29 10.14 9.84 -16.58
C PHE A 29 10.85 9.06 -15.47
N THR A 30 11.29 9.73 -14.39
CA THR A 30 12.00 9.06 -13.28
C THR A 30 11.11 8.73 -12.10
N THR A 31 9.85 9.18 -12.07
CA THR A 31 8.99 8.98 -10.90
C THR A 31 7.56 8.65 -11.32
N LEU A 32 6.88 9.57 -12.03
CA LEU A 32 5.45 9.37 -12.33
C LEU A 32 5.18 8.21 -13.31
N SER A 33 6.11 7.90 -14.22
CA SER A 33 5.97 6.79 -15.17
C SER A 33 6.18 5.42 -14.54
N MET A 34 6.69 5.33 -13.30
CA MET A 34 6.93 4.05 -12.63
C MET A 34 5.69 3.52 -11.91
N TYR A 35 4.84 4.40 -11.38
CA TYR A 35 3.65 3.97 -10.62
C TYR A 35 2.70 3.06 -11.40
N PRO A 36 2.35 3.33 -12.68
CA PRO A 36 1.38 2.51 -13.39
C PRO A 36 1.78 1.04 -13.42
N GLY A 37 3.07 0.75 -13.61
CA GLY A 37 3.60 -0.61 -13.59
C GLY A 37 3.28 -1.38 -12.30
N LEU A 38 3.24 -0.72 -11.14
CA LEU A 38 2.86 -1.35 -9.86
C LEU A 38 1.38 -1.76 -9.81
N PHE A 39 0.53 -1.04 -10.52
CA PHE A 39 -0.90 -1.35 -10.62
C PHE A 39 -1.17 -2.34 -11.74
N GLU A 40 -0.44 -2.28 -12.86
CA GLU A 40 -0.58 -3.17 -14.03
C GLU A 40 -0.13 -4.61 -13.75
N ASN A 41 0.96 -4.78 -13.01
CA ASN A 41 1.60 -6.09 -12.84
C ASN A 41 1.08 -6.89 -11.61
N GLY A 42 0.03 -6.39 -10.95
CA GLY A 42 -0.55 -7.04 -9.76
C GLY A 42 0.20 -6.80 -8.44
N THR A 43 1.34 -6.09 -8.43
CA THR A 43 2.10 -5.77 -7.20
C THR A 43 1.24 -5.03 -6.18
N TRP A 44 0.40 -4.09 -6.65
CA TRP A 44 -0.56 -3.39 -5.81
C TRP A 44 -1.46 -4.37 -5.05
N TYR A 45 -2.03 -5.37 -5.74
CA TYR A 45 -2.88 -6.37 -5.11
C TYR A 45 -2.10 -7.20 -4.09
N LEU A 46 -0.92 -7.71 -4.48
CA LEU A 46 -0.08 -8.55 -3.62
C LEU A 46 0.32 -7.87 -2.30
N LEU A 47 0.62 -6.58 -2.33
CA LEU A 47 1.11 -5.87 -1.14
C LEU A 47 0.00 -5.22 -0.32
N THR A 48 -1.22 -5.07 -0.85
CA THR A 48 -2.33 -4.36 -0.17
C THR A 48 -3.53 -5.23 0.18
N SER A 49 -3.69 -6.40 -0.43
CA SER A 49 -4.79 -7.30 -0.11
C SER A 49 -4.43 -8.20 1.05
N PRO A 50 -5.24 -8.23 2.14
CA PRO A 50 -5.02 -9.13 3.28
C PRO A 50 -4.95 -10.62 2.94
N ASN A 51 -5.43 -10.98 1.74
CA ASN A 51 -5.48 -12.36 1.24
C ASN A 51 -4.17 -12.80 0.57
N SER A 52 -3.26 -11.86 0.30
CA SER A 52 -1.97 -12.15 -0.29
C SER A 52 -0.97 -12.58 0.78
N ALA A 53 -0.14 -13.58 0.47
CA ALA A 53 0.98 -14.00 1.32
C ALA A 53 1.98 -12.86 1.56
N GLU A 54 2.09 -11.93 0.61
CA GLU A 54 3.01 -10.77 0.64
C GLU A 54 2.34 -9.51 1.21
N TYR A 55 1.19 -9.64 1.88
CA TYR A 55 0.46 -8.49 2.40
C TYR A 55 1.30 -7.67 3.40
N VAL A 56 1.44 -6.37 3.12
CA VAL A 56 2.11 -5.43 4.01
C VAL A 56 1.12 -4.40 4.52
N ARG A 57 0.78 -4.51 5.81
CA ARG A 57 -0.12 -3.57 6.47
C ARG A 57 0.42 -2.15 6.39
N GLY A 58 -0.36 -1.25 5.80
CA GLY A 58 0.00 0.17 5.67
C GLY A 58 0.74 0.54 4.38
N PHE A 59 1.15 -0.44 3.56
CA PHE A 59 1.80 -0.19 2.27
C PHE A 59 0.95 0.68 1.35
N GLY A 60 -0.34 0.36 1.20
CA GLY A 60 -1.25 1.13 0.37
C GLY A 60 -1.36 2.59 0.81
N THR A 61 -1.40 2.85 2.12
CA THR A 61 -1.44 4.23 2.66
C THR A 61 -0.15 4.99 2.36
N LEU A 62 1.01 4.36 2.55
CA LEU A 62 2.30 4.96 2.23
C LEU A 62 2.39 5.29 0.73
N LEU A 63 2.12 4.32 -0.14
CA LEU A 63 2.21 4.50 -1.59
C LEU A 63 1.25 5.57 -2.10
N TYR A 64 -0.01 5.58 -1.65
CA TYR A 64 -0.94 6.65 -2.03
C TYR A 64 -0.47 8.02 -1.54
N SER A 65 0.08 8.11 -0.33
CA SER A 65 0.63 9.37 0.19
C SER A 65 1.82 9.87 -0.63
N GLU A 66 2.69 8.95 -1.05
CA GLU A 66 3.84 9.23 -1.92
C GLU A 66 3.38 9.71 -3.31
N ILE A 67 2.41 9.04 -3.93
CA ILE A 67 1.85 9.45 -5.23
C ILE A 67 1.24 10.85 -5.13
N VAL A 68 0.41 11.12 -4.11
CA VAL A 68 -0.23 12.43 -3.93
C VAL A 68 0.81 13.53 -3.73
N PHE A 69 1.81 13.28 -2.90
CA PHE A 69 2.89 14.24 -2.68
C PHE A 69 3.71 14.50 -3.95
N ASN A 70 4.06 13.44 -4.68
CA ASN A 70 4.82 13.56 -5.93
C ASN A 70 4.04 14.26 -7.03
N LEU A 71 2.72 14.07 -7.12
CA LEU A 71 1.85 14.85 -8.03
C LEU A 71 1.81 16.33 -7.64
N PHE A 72 1.73 16.65 -6.35
CA PHE A 72 1.83 18.03 -5.87
C PHE A 72 3.18 18.67 -6.25
N LEU A 73 4.29 17.95 -6.07
CA LEU A 73 5.61 18.42 -6.50
C LEU A 73 5.67 18.63 -8.02
N PHE A 74 5.15 17.70 -8.81
CA PHE A 74 5.12 17.81 -10.27
C PHE A 74 4.35 19.05 -10.74
N VAL A 75 3.15 19.28 -10.19
CA VAL A 75 2.35 20.48 -10.46
C VAL A 75 3.10 21.73 -10.02
N SER A 76 3.79 21.69 -8.89
CA SER A 76 4.60 22.79 -8.40
C SER A 76 5.77 23.13 -9.32
N LEU A 77 6.42 22.15 -9.94
CA LEU A 77 7.49 22.37 -10.93
C LEU A 77 6.96 23.05 -12.20
N ILE A 78 5.78 22.65 -12.68
CA ILE A 78 5.12 23.31 -13.82
C ILE A 78 4.73 24.75 -13.44
N TYR A 79 4.16 24.95 -12.25
CA TYR A 79 3.76 26.27 -11.78
C TYR A 79 4.97 27.20 -11.57
N LEU A 80 6.10 26.68 -11.11
CA LEU A 80 7.36 27.43 -11.00
C LEU A 80 7.85 27.92 -12.36
N ASN A 81 7.69 27.15 -13.45
CA ASN A 81 7.98 27.62 -14.80
C ASN A 81 7.09 28.80 -15.17
N PHE A 82 5.79 28.72 -14.91
CA PHE A 82 4.86 29.84 -15.13
C PHE A 82 5.30 31.09 -14.36
N LEU A 83 5.57 30.97 -13.04
CA LEU A 83 6.01 32.10 -12.22
C LEU A 83 7.35 32.68 -12.71
N PHE A 84 8.27 31.81 -13.15
CA PHE A 84 9.59 32.19 -13.61
C PHE A 84 9.52 33.02 -14.91
N PHE A 85 8.89 32.48 -15.95
CA PHE A 85 8.82 33.16 -17.25
C PHE A 85 7.88 34.36 -17.23
N SER A 86 6.85 34.33 -16.38
CA SER A 86 5.98 35.49 -16.11
C SER A 86 6.57 36.48 -15.11
N LYS A 87 7.83 36.30 -14.68
CA LYS A 87 8.57 37.24 -13.80
C LYS A 87 7.81 37.65 -12.53
N LYS A 88 7.01 36.74 -11.98
CA LYS A 88 6.17 37.00 -10.80
C LYS A 88 7.02 37.11 -9.54
N SER A 89 6.69 38.07 -8.67
CA SER A 89 7.40 38.33 -7.41
C SER A 89 7.39 37.17 -6.43
N ASP A 90 6.43 36.25 -6.57
CA ASP A 90 6.31 35.06 -5.73
C ASP A 90 7.35 33.99 -6.07
N PHE A 91 7.90 33.99 -7.29
CA PHE A 91 8.80 32.93 -7.79
C PHE A 91 9.91 32.57 -6.80
N PRO A 92 10.74 33.52 -6.29
CA PRO A 92 11.86 33.16 -5.43
C PRO A 92 11.40 32.49 -4.13
N LYS A 93 10.27 32.94 -3.55
CA LYS A 93 9.74 32.39 -2.30
C LYS A 93 9.20 30.97 -2.50
N VAL A 94 8.43 30.77 -3.57
CA VAL A 94 7.86 29.46 -3.91
C VAL A 94 8.97 28.48 -4.29
N TYR A 95 9.98 28.93 -5.04
CA TYR A 95 11.13 28.09 -5.39
C TYR A 95 11.86 27.58 -4.14
N ILE A 96 12.13 28.46 -3.17
CA ILE A 96 12.76 28.08 -1.90
C ILE A 96 11.88 27.09 -1.14
N ALA A 97 10.58 27.37 -1.01
CA ALA A 97 9.64 26.51 -0.29
C ALA A 97 9.59 25.10 -0.90
N ILE A 98 9.43 24.98 -2.22
CA ILE A 98 9.38 23.69 -2.92
C ILE A 98 10.71 22.94 -2.81
N SER A 99 11.85 23.65 -2.90
CA SER A 99 13.17 23.03 -2.72
C SER A 99 13.35 22.44 -1.32
N LEU A 100 12.91 23.15 -0.28
CA LEU A 100 12.99 22.67 1.10
C LEU A 100 12.00 21.53 1.37
N ILE A 101 10.77 21.63 0.86
CA ILE A 101 9.76 20.57 0.96
C ILE A 101 10.27 19.28 0.32
N GLY A 102 10.84 19.36 -0.90
CA GLY A 102 11.43 18.21 -1.58
C GLY A 102 12.63 17.62 -0.82
N LEU A 103 13.50 18.45 -0.27
CA LEU A 103 14.64 18.00 0.53
C LEU A 103 14.21 17.25 1.81
N LEU A 104 13.20 17.77 2.51
CA LEU A 104 12.67 17.14 3.73
C LEU A 104 11.90 15.85 3.44
N PHE A 105 11.26 15.75 2.27
CA PHE A 105 10.50 14.57 1.90
C PHE A 105 11.36 13.31 1.80
N ILE A 106 12.60 13.42 1.30
CA ILE A 106 13.50 12.27 1.09
C ILE A 106 13.69 11.45 2.39
N PRO A 107 14.21 12.00 3.51
CA PRO A 107 14.39 11.23 4.73
C PRO A 107 13.07 10.85 5.40
N ILE A 108 12.01 11.66 5.25
CA ILE A 108 10.68 11.34 5.81
C ILE A 108 10.12 10.08 5.11
N ASN A 109 10.16 10.05 3.77
CA ASN A 109 9.69 8.90 2.99
C ASN A 109 10.51 7.64 3.30
N ALA A 110 11.84 7.77 3.37
CA ALA A 110 12.74 6.68 3.72
C ALA A 110 12.45 6.11 5.12
N TYR A 111 12.17 6.98 6.10
CA TYR A 111 11.78 6.57 7.45
C TYR A 111 10.48 5.76 7.44
N PHE A 112 9.42 6.24 6.78
CA PHE A 112 8.15 5.51 6.72
C PHE A 112 8.25 4.21 5.90
N ALA A 113 9.06 4.18 4.84
CA ALA A 113 9.34 2.96 4.10
C ALA A 113 10.06 1.91 4.98
N ASN A 114 11.05 2.33 5.76
CA ASN A 114 11.77 1.45 6.67
C ASN A 114 10.88 0.89 7.80
N LEU A 115 9.87 1.63 8.26
CA LEU A 115 8.87 1.12 9.20
C LEU A 115 8.07 -0.07 8.63
N LEU A 116 7.85 -0.10 7.31
CA LEU A 116 7.14 -1.20 6.63
C LEU A 116 8.09 -2.32 6.19
N PHE A 117 9.33 -1.98 5.82
CA PHE A 117 10.34 -2.92 5.36
C PHE A 117 11.63 -2.81 6.19
N PRO A 118 11.65 -3.31 7.44
CA PRO A 118 12.79 -3.15 8.34
C PRO A 118 14.09 -3.80 7.84
N GLN A 119 13.95 -4.79 6.95
CA GLN A 119 15.07 -5.50 6.32
C GLN A 119 15.86 -4.61 5.35
N THR A 120 15.24 -3.53 4.88
CA THR A 120 15.85 -2.59 3.94
C THR A 120 16.61 -1.50 4.71
N PRO A 121 17.84 -1.16 4.30
CA PRO A 121 18.57 -0.09 4.95
C PRO A 121 17.85 1.25 4.76
N LEU A 122 17.66 1.99 5.84
CA LEU A 122 16.97 3.29 5.82
C LEU A 122 17.64 4.30 4.86
N PHE A 123 18.97 4.25 4.75
CA PHE A 123 19.75 5.05 3.81
C PHE A 123 20.52 4.14 2.86
N ASP A 124 19.85 3.67 1.82
CA ASP A 124 20.50 2.98 0.71
C ASP A 124 21.29 3.96 -0.18
N GLY A 125 22.09 3.42 -1.11
CA GLY A 125 22.96 4.24 -1.96
C GLY A 125 22.19 5.25 -2.82
N GLU A 126 20.98 4.90 -3.25
CA GLU A 126 20.13 5.79 -4.04
C GLU A 126 19.54 6.93 -3.20
N THR A 127 18.98 6.63 -2.03
CA THR A 127 18.43 7.64 -1.10
C THR A 127 19.51 8.63 -0.68
N ILE A 128 20.71 8.12 -0.33
CA ILE A 128 21.87 8.94 0.04
C ILE A 128 22.22 9.89 -1.11
N ARG A 129 22.35 9.36 -2.34
CA ARG A 129 22.67 10.17 -3.52
C ARG A 129 21.61 11.25 -3.76
N ASN A 130 20.33 10.89 -3.72
CA ASN A 130 19.23 11.82 -3.97
C ASN A 130 19.18 12.93 -2.91
N PHE A 131 19.42 12.59 -1.64
CA PHE A 131 19.51 13.54 -0.55
C PHE A 131 20.69 14.50 -0.73
N PHE A 132 21.90 13.99 -0.99
CA PHE A 132 23.09 14.83 -1.18
C PHE A 132 22.97 15.76 -2.39
N VAL A 133 22.45 15.28 -3.52
CA VAL A 133 22.24 16.12 -4.71
C VAL A 133 21.22 17.23 -4.43
N SER A 134 20.13 16.90 -3.74
CA SER A 134 19.11 17.89 -3.35
C SER A 134 19.65 18.92 -2.37
N LEU A 135 20.46 18.48 -1.40
CA LEU A 135 21.12 19.34 -0.42
C LEU A 135 22.10 20.31 -1.09
N LEU A 136 22.99 19.82 -1.98
CA LEU A 136 23.92 20.66 -2.72
C LEU A 136 23.19 21.67 -3.61
N SER A 137 22.14 21.24 -4.30
CA SER A 137 21.28 22.12 -5.10
C SER A 137 20.66 23.23 -4.24
N ALA A 138 20.10 22.88 -3.08
CA ALA A 138 19.53 23.84 -2.13
C ALA A 138 20.58 24.84 -1.61
N LEU A 139 21.78 24.37 -1.26
CA LEU A 139 22.88 25.20 -0.77
C LEU A 139 23.40 26.20 -1.82
N ILE A 140 23.27 25.88 -3.11
CA ILE A 140 23.65 26.79 -4.20
C ILE A 140 22.51 27.77 -4.49
N TRP A 141 21.31 27.26 -4.75
CA TRP A 141 20.23 28.05 -5.33
C TRP A 141 19.45 28.86 -4.29
N ILE A 142 19.26 28.37 -3.06
CA ILE A 142 18.51 29.12 -2.04
C ILE A 142 19.23 30.44 -1.70
N PRO A 143 20.54 30.47 -1.38
CA PRO A 143 21.25 31.72 -1.14
C PRO A 143 21.22 32.66 -2.36
N TYR A 144 21.32 32.10 -3.58
CA TYR A 144 21.20 32.88 -4.81
C TYR A 144 19.82 33.56 -4.92
N MET A 145 18.73 32.84 -4.67
CA MET A 145 17.37 33.39 -4.70
C MET A 145 17.15 34.53 -3.69
N ILE A 146 17.80 34.46 -2.52
CA ILE A 146 17.65 35.46 -1.44
C ILE A 146 18.53 36.70 -1.70
N LYS A 147 19.81 36.49 -2.06
CA LYS A 147 20.82 37.56 -2.06
C LYS A 147 21.02 38.22 -3.43
N SER A 148 20.68 37.55 -4.53
CA SER A 148 20.95 38.06 -5.88
C SER A 148 20.18 39.35 -6.18
N LYS A 149 20.92 40.42 -6.51
CA LYS A 149 20.34 41.67 -7.02
C LYS A 149 19.54 41.44 -8.31
N ARG A 150 20.01 40.53 -9.17
CA ARG A 150 19.35 40.19 -10.44
C ARG A 150 17.99 39.53 -10.22
N VAL A 151 17.89 38.59 -9.26
CA VAL A 151 16.62 37.95 -8.89
C VAL A 151 15.63 39.02 -8.43
N LYS A 152 16.02 39.87 -7.49
CA LYS A 152 15.17 40.96 -6.97
C LYS A 152 14.69 41.94 -8.04
N ASN A 153 15.54 42.25 -9.02
CA ASN A 153 15.21 43.17 -10.11
C ASN A 153 14.43 42.51 -11.26
N THR A 154 14.44 41.18 -11.37
CA THR A 154 13.75 40.44 -12.43
C THR A 154 12.34 40.05 -12.03
N PHE A 155 12.14 39.57 -10.81
CA PHE A 155 10.86 39.08 -10.31
C PHE A 155 10.11 40.18 -9.55
N ILE A 156 9.57 41.15 -10.29
CA ILE A 156 8.91 42.35 -9.73
C ILE A 156 7.41 42.41 -10.02
N GLU A 157 6.89 41.55 -10.91
CA GLU A 157 5.47 41.59 -11.24
C GLU A 157 4.65 41.12 -10.05
N ASN A 158 3.85 42.04 -9.50
CA ASN A 158 3.09 41.80 -8.29
C ASN A 158 2.12 40.64 -8.49
N HIS A 159 2.20 39.68 -7.59
CA HIS A 159 1.32 38.53 -7.53
C HIS A 159 1.08 38.17 -6.06
N SER A 160 -0.08 37.60 -5.77
CA SER A 160 -0.44 37.27 -4.40
C SER A 160 -0.03 35.85 -4.07
N LEU A 161 0.89 35.69 -3.11
CA LEU A 161 1.32 34.37 -2.64
C LEU A 161 0.13 33.50 -2.20
N ARG A 162 -0.92 34.09 -1.60
CA ARG A 162 -2.14 33.34 -1.25
C ARG A 162 -2.84 32.79 -2.49
N LYS A 163 -2.97 33.58 -3.55
CA LYS A 163 -3.55 33.13 -4.82
C LYS A 163 -2.68 32.06 -5.49
N THR A 164 -1.35 32.21 -5.42
CA THR A 164 -0.39 31.19 -5.87
C THR A 164 -0.63 29.85 -5.18
N VAL A 165 -0.63 29.84 -3.84
CA VAL A 165 -0.82 28.62 -3.06
C VAL A 165 -2.18 27.98 -3.35
N LEU A 166 -3.26 28.78 -3.37
CA LEU A 166 -4.59 28.27 -3.70
C LEU A 166 -4.63 27.66 -5.11
N SER A 167 -4.06 28.33 -6.11
CA SER A 167 -4.00 27.83 -7.49
C SER A 167 -3.23 26.51 -7.59
N MET A 168 -2.11 26.39 -6.87
CA MET A 168 -1.31 25.17 -6.87
C MET A 168 -2.05 24.02 -6.20
N ILE A 169 -2.72 24.26 -5.08
CA ILE A 169 -3.55 23.26 -4.39
C ILE A 169 -4.69 22.81 -5.31
N THR A 170 -5.44 23.75 -5.90
CA THR A 170 -6.55 23.40 -6.79
C THR A 170 -6.09 22.57 -7.99
N LEU A 171 -4.98 22.97 -8.62
CA LEU A 171 -4.44 22.24 -9.77
C LEU A 171 -3.92 20.85 -9.36
N SER A 172 -3.30 20.75 -8.19
CA SER A 172 -2.84 19.46 -7.64
C SER A 172 -4.00 18.53 -7.35
N CYS A 173 -5.10 19.03 -6.79
CA CYS A 173 -6.31 18.23 -6.57
C CYS A 173 -6.91 17.72 -7.89
N VAL A 174 -7.01 18.58 -8.92
CA VAL A 174 -7.52 18.16 -10.24
C VAL A 174 -6.63 17.09 -10.86
N VAL A 175 -5.31 17.28 -10.84
CA VAL A 175 -4.35 16.30 -11.36
C VAL A 175 -4.40 14.99 -10.57
N ALA A 176 -4.51 15.05 -9.25
CA ALA A 176 -4.63 13.86 -8.40
C ALA A 176 -5.90 13.05 -8.69
N VAL A 177 -7.04 13.71 -8.92
CA VAL A 177 -8.29 13.03 -9.31
C VAL A 177 -8.17 12.40 -10.69
N GLY A 178 -7.60 13.12 -11.67
CA GLY A 178 -7.38 12.55 -13.00
C GLY A 178 -6.42 11.35 -12.97
N TYR A 179 -5.34 11.45 -12.19
CA TYR A 179 -4.35 10.38 -12.06
C TYR A 179 -4.92 9.17 -11.31
N SER A 180 -5.73 9.36 -10.27
CA SER A 180 -6.36 8.23 -9.57
C SER A 180 -7.36 7.49 -10.46
N PHE A 181 -8.09 8.19 -11.32
CA PHE A 181 -8.94 7.57 -12.34
C PHE A 181 -8.11 6.76 -13.35
N TYR A 182 -7.00 7.34 -13.84
CA TYR A 182 -6.07 6.66 -14.73
C TYR A 182 -5.49 5.39 -14.10
N LEU A 183 -4.99 5.47 -12.85
CA LEU A 183 -4.49 4.31 -12.13
C LEU A 183 -5.58 3.25 -11.99
N LYS A 184 -6.81 3.62 -11.63
CA LYS A 184 -7.93 2.66 -11.53
C LYS A 184 -8.23 1.96 -12.85
N GLN A 185 -8.14 2.66 -13.97
CA GLN A 185 -8.37 2.07 -15.30
C GLN A 185 -7.30 1.04 -15.68
N VAL A 186 -6.07 1.29 -15.24
CA VAL A 186 -4.89 0.51 -15.57
C VAL A 186 -4.60 -0.58 -14.53
N SER A 187 -5.19 -0.47 -13.34
CA SER A 187 -5.08 -1.45 -12.27
C SER A 187 -5.48 -2.83 -12.73
N TYR A 188 -4.57 -3.78 -12.48
CA TYR A 188 -4.84 -5.21 -12.53
C TYR A 188 -6.05 -5.54 -11.68
N ILE A 189 -7.05 -6.13 -12.31
CA ILE A 189 -8.18 -6.75 -11.63
C ILE A 189 -7.79 -8.22 -11.48
N PRO A 190 -7.54 -8.71 -10.26
CA PRO A 190 -7.32 -10.15 -10.08
C PRO A 190 -8.52 -10.91 -10.64
N GLU A 191 -8.24 -12.02 -11.32
CA GLU A 191 -9.25 -13.05 -11.57
C GLU A 191 -10.00 -13.30 -10.25
N THR A 192 -11.33 -13.32 -10.30
CA THR A 192 -12.20 -13.28 -9.11
C THR A 192 -11.66 -14.21 -8.02
N VAL A 193 -11.29 -13.65 -6.86
CA VAL A 193 -10.79 -14.41 -5.71
C VAL A 193 -11.71 -15.62 -5.52
N THR A 194 -11.15 -16.81 -5.74
CA THR A 194 -11.97 -18.02 -5.78
C THR A 194 -12.40 -18.39 -4.37
N ILE A 195 -13.42 -19.25 -4.27
CA ILE A 195 -13.82 -19.82 -2.97
C ILE A 195 -12.63 -20.58 -2.35
N GLU A 196 -11.82 -21.24 -3.18
CA GLU A 196 -10.61 -21.96 -2.77
C GLU A 196 -9.57 -21.02 -2.13
N ASP A 197 -9.33 -19.84 -2.70
CA ASP A 197 -8.40 -18.86 -2.13
C ASP A 197 -8.87 -18.36 -0.76
N ARG A 198 -10.17 -18.10 -0.61
CA ARG A 198 -10.77 -17.66 0.66
C ARG A 198 -10.69 -18.75 1.73
N LEU A 199 -10.87 -20.01 1.35
CA LEU A 199 -10.74 -21.15 2.26
C LEU A 199 -9.27 -21.37 2.66
N ASN A 200 -8.34 -21.31 1.71
CA ASN A 200 -6.92 -21.42 1.98
C ASN A 200 -6.45 -20.34 2.97
N GLN A 201 -6.87 -19.10 2.76
CA GLN A 201 -6.59 -18.00 3.70
C GLN A 201 -7.16 -18.28 5.09
N LEU A 202 -8.45 -18.65 5.18
CA LEU A 202 -9.09 -18.99 6.45
C LEU A 202 -8.29 -20.07 7.19
N THR A 203 -7.88 -21.14 6.50
CA THR A 203 -7.11 -22.23 7.12
C THR A 203 -5.72 -21.80 7.57
N ASN A 204 -5.03 -20.96 6.79
CA ASN A 204 -3.73 -20.43 7.17
C ASN A 204 -3.81 -19.56 8.42
N ASP A 205 -4.83 -18.70 8.52
CA ASP A 205 -5.02 -17.86 9.70
C ASP A 205 -5.37 -18.70 10.94
N MET A 206 -6.24 -19.70 10.81
CA MET A 206 -6.57 -20.61 11.92
C MET A 206 -5.36 -21.43 12.37
N ASN A 207 -4.56 -21.97 11.44
CA ASN A 207 -3.42 -22.82 11.76
C ASN A 207 -2.27 -22.09 12.47
N ARG A 208 -2.26 -20.75 12.51
CA ARG A 208 -1.28 -19.99 13.32
C ARG A 208 -1.45 -20.18 14.82
N GLU A 209 -2.66 -20.51 15.26
CA GLU A 209 -3.00 -20.72 16.68
C GLU A 209 -3.17 -22.21 17.03
N LEU A 210 -2.96 -23.10 16.04
CA LEU A 210 -3.07 -24.55 16.20
C LEU A 210 -1.68 -25.21 16.29
N PRO A 211 -1.56 -26.38 16.96
CA PRO A 211 -2.64 -27.14 17.63
C PRO A 211 -3.07 -26.53 18.97
N ILE A 212 -4.35 -26.71 19.33
CA ILE A 212 -4.90 -26.25 20.61
C ILE A 212 -5.78 -27.31 21.28
N MET A 213 -5.72 -27.40 22.61
CA MET A 213 -6.66 -28.20 23.39
C MET A 213 -7.98 -27.44 23.52
N LEU A 214 -9.08 -28.04 23.05
CA LEU A 214 -10.42 -27.46 23.22
C LEU A 214 -11.02 -27.83 24.58
N ASP A 215 -10.69 -29.02 25.06
CA ASP A 215 -11.08 -29.55 26.37
C ASP A 215 -10.04 -30.60 26.83
N SER A 216 -10.33 -31.38 27.89
CA SER A 216 -9.41 -32.40 28.42
C SER A 216 -9.19 -33.62 27.52
N GLU A 217 -10.10 -33.85 26.57
CA GLU A 217 -10.16 -35.05 25.73
C GLU A 217 -9.88 -34.73 24.25
N THR A 218 -10.19 -33.52 23.81
CA THR A 218 -10.24 -33.12 22.40
C THR A 218 -9.21 -32.04 22.11
N LYS A 219 -8.31 -32.35 21.17
CA LYS A 219 -7.36 -31.40 20.62
C LYS A 219 -7.72 -31.12 19.17
N LEU A 220 -7.77 -29.84 18.78
CA LEU A 220 -7.82 -29.45 17.37
C LEU A 220 -6.38 -29.37 16.86
N ASP A 221 -6.01 -30.28 15.96
CA ASP A 221 -4.63 -30.39 15.46
C ASP A 221 -4.33 -29.36 14.38
N ALA A 222 -5.23 -29.25 13.39
CA ALA A 222 -5.07 -28.42 12.22
C ALA A 222 -6.40 -28.30 11.46
N VAL A 223 -6.50 -27.30 10.59
CA VAL A 223 -7.56 -27.17 9.60
C VAL A 223 -6.96 -27.22 8.20
N TYR A 224 -7.58 -27.96 7.30
CA TYR A 224 -7.14 -28.13 5.91
C TYR A 224 -8.25 -27.71 4.96
N THR A 225 -7.84 -27.29 3.76
CA THR A 225 -8.75 -27.10 2.63
C THR A 225 -8.34 -28.08 1.54
N GLU A 226 -9.31 -28.83 1.02
CA GLU A 226 -9.13 -29.66 -0.17
C GLU A 226 -10.32 -29.49 -1.10
N SER A 227 -10.08 -28.92 -2.29
CA SER A 227 -11.15 -28.55 -3.24
C SER A 227 -12.18 -27.61 -2.61
N ASN A 228 -13.37 -28.11 -2.26
CA ASN A 228 -14.46 -27.39 -1.60
C ASN A 228 -14.78 -27.99 -0.22
N ASN A 229 -13.80 -28.59 0.46
CA ASN A 229 -13.97 -29.18 1.78
C ASN A 229 -13.10 -28.47 2.81
N LEU A 230 -13.73 -27.83 3.79
CA LEU A 230 -13.08 -27.28 4.96
C LEU A 230 -13.01 -28.37 6.04
N GLN A 231 -11.83 -28.95 6.23
CA GLN A 231 -11.64 -30.10 7.11
C GLN A 231 -10.96 -29.71 8.42
N TYR A 232 -11.68 -29.88 9.52
CA TYR A 232 -11.15 -29.78 10.87
C TYR A 232 -10.62 -31.15 11.32
N ARG A 233 -9.34 -31.22 11.67
CA ARG A 233 -8.70 -32.44 12.17
C ARG A 233 -8.57 -32.40 13.69
N TYR A 234 -9.24 -33.33 14.36
CA TYR A 234 -9.20 -33.48 15.81
C TYR A 234 -8.49 -34.77 16.22
N SER A 235 -7.84 -34.73 17.37
CA SER A 235 -7.33 -35.91 18.08
C SER A 235 -8.06 -36.07 19.40
N LEU A 236 -8.61 -37.27 19.65
CA LEU A 236 -9.09 -37.69 20.96
C LEU A 236 -7.93 -38.28 21.76
N VAL A 237 -7.32 -37.45 22.61
CA VAL A 237 -5.98 -37.72 23.16
C VAL A 237 -5.92 -38.91 24.12
N ASN A 238 -7.05 -39.30 24.69
CA ASN A 238 -7.13 -40.38 25.69
C ASN A 238 -7.77 -41.68 25.17
N TYR A 239 -8.28 -41.71 23.94
CA TYR A 239 -9.06 -42.84 23.42
C TYR A 239 -8.37 -43.57 22.27
N SER A 240 -8.65 -44.87 22.12
CA SER A 240 -8.33 -45.69 20.95
C SER A 240 -9.61 -45.97 20.17
N VAL A 241 -9.54 -46.10 18.84
CA VAL A 241 -10.73 -46.44 18.03
C VAL A 241 -11.36 -47.77 18.43
N SER A 242 -10.58 -48.72 18.96
CA SER A 242 -11.07 -50.00 19.48
C SER A 242 -12.05 -49.85 20.64
N ASP A 243 -11.96 -48.74 21.36
CA ASP A 243 -12.67 -48.50 22.62
C ASP A 243 -13.90 -47.60 22.40
N ILE A 244 -14.18 -47.23 21.14
CA ILE A 244 -15.22 -46.28 20.76
C ILE A 244 -16.28 -46.97 19.90
N ASP A 245 -17.55 -46.86 20.31
CA ASP A 245 -18.68 -47.09 19.41
C ASP A 245 -18.84 -45.86 18.50
N VAL A 246 -18.34 -46.00 17.27
CA VAL A 246 -18.36 -44.95 16.25
C VAL A 246 -19.78 -44.47 15.93
N ASN A 247 -20.77 -45.37 15.95
CA ASN A 247 -22.15 -45.01 15.64
C ASN A 247 -22.76 -44.17 16.77
N ALA A 248 -22.53 -44.57 18.01
CA ALA A 248 -22.97 -43.80 19.18
C ALA A 248 -22.29 -42.43 19.23
N LEU A 249 -20.98 -42.37 18.97
CA LEU A 249 -20.23 -41.12 18.90
C LEU A 249 -20.80 -40.17 17.85
N ASN A 250 -20.99 -40.64 16.61
CA ASN A 250 -21.54 -39.84 15.52
C ASN A 250 -22.93 -39.29 15.86
N LYS A 251 -23.80 -40.13 16.42
CA LYS A 251 -25.17 -39.74 16.82
C LYS A 251 -25.17 -38.64 17.88
N ASN A 252 -24.23 -38.68 18.82
CA ASN A 252 -24.17 -37.73 19.93
C ASN A 252 -23.46 -36.43 19.56
N MET A 253 -22.44 -36.48 18.69
CA MET A 253 -21.66 -35.29 18.30
C MET A 253 -22.32 -34.46 17.20
N ARG A 254 -22.97 -35.11 16.23
CA ARG A 254 -23.55 -34.43 15.05
C ARG A 254 -24.46 -33.25 15.41
N PRO A 255 -25.38 -33.33 16.40
CA PRO A 255 -26.25 -32.19 16.72
C PRO A 255 -25.49 -30.94 17.18
N SER A 256 -24.45 -31.09 18.01
CA SER A 256 -23.64 -29.96 18.48
C SER A 256 -22.81 -29.36 17.35
N LEU A 257 -22.20 -30.20 16.50
CA LEU A 257 -21.42 -29.74 15.36
C LEU A 257 -22.29 -29.01 14.35
N LEU A 258 -23.51 -29.50 14.11
CA LEU A 258 -24.49 -28.84 13.26
C LEU A 258 -24.85 -27.46 13.79
N GLN A 259 -25.15 -27.35 15.09
CA GLN A 259 -25.43 -26.06 15.71
C GLN A 259 -24.25 -25.09 15.54
N THR A 260 -23.01 -25.52 15.78
CA THR A 260 -21.81 -24.70 15.60
C THR A 260 -21.64 -24.25 14.15
N ALA A 261 -21.77 -25.16 13.19
CA ALA A 261 -21.61 -24.86 11.76
C ALA A 261 -22.70 -23.90 11.24
N CYS A 262 -23.95 -24.11 11.64
CA CYS A 262 -25.09 -23.29 11.18
C CYS A 262 -25.21 -21.95 11.91
N SER A 263 -24.72 -21.82 13.14
CA SER A 263 -24.76 -20.55 13.90
C SER A 263 -23.60 -19.60 13.58
N ASN A 264 -22.51 -20.10 13.02
CA ASN A 264 -21.39 -19.28 12.58
C ASN A 264 -21.69 -18.68 11.19
N SER A 265 -21.82 -17.36 11.10
CA SER A 265 -22.18 -16.65 9.86
C SER A 265 -21.16 -16.84 8.72
N ALA A 266 -19.86 -16.90 9.05
CA ALA A 266 -18.81 -17.11 8.07
C ALA A 266 -18.86 -18.54 7.51
N THR A 267 -18.96 -19.54 8.39
CA THR A 267 -19.10 -20.95 8.00
C THR A 267 -20.35 -21.18 7.16
N LEU A 268 -21.49 -20.60 7.56
CA LEU A 268 -22.74 -20.69 6.81
C LEU A 268 -22.62 -20.10 5.40
N THR A 269 -21.95 -18.96 5.25
CA THR A 269 -21.71 -18.33 3.94
C THR A 269 -20.93 -19.25 3.01
N PHE A 270 -19.86 -19.87 3.49
CA PHE A 270 -19.09 -20.83 2.71
C PHE A 270 -19.94 -22.06 2.31
N MET A 271 -20.75 -22.59 3.23
CA MET A 271 -21.62 -23.72 2.92
C MET A 271 -22.70 -23.40 1.88
N GLN A 272 -23.24 -22.17 1.89
CA GLN A 272 -24.18 -21.69 0.87
C GLN A 272 -23.54 -21.53 -0.51
N GLU A 273 -22.23 -21.32 -0.55
CA GLU A 273 -21.42 -21.27 -1.77
C GLU A 273 -20.93 -22.67 -2.23
N GLY A 274 -21.38 -23.74 -1.59
CA GLY A 274 -21.10 -25.13 -1.99
C GLY A 274 -19.93 -25.79 -1.24
N VAL A 275 -19.41 -25.18 -0.17
CA VAL A 275 -18.37 -25.77 0.67
C VAL A 275 -18.97 -26.80 1.65
N ILE A 276 -18.27 -27.92 1.83
CA ILE A 276 -18.60 -28.94 2.84
C ILE A 276 -17.69 -28.71 4.05
N VAL A 277 -18.24 -28.81 5.26
CA VAL A 277 -17.46 -28.75 6.50
C VAL A 277 -17.31 -30.15 7.07
N SER A 278 -16.08 -30.63 7.20
CA SER A 278 -15.77 -31.98 7.67
C SER A 278 -15.06 -31.96 9.02
N TYR A 279 -15.68 -32.52 10.05
CA TYR A 279 -15.07 -32.72 11.37
C TYR A 279 -14.52 -34.15 11.44
N THR A 280 -13.20 -34.29 11.39
CA THR A 280 -12.52 -35.59 11.30
C THR A 280 -11.75 -35.89 12.58
N TYR A 281 -12.11 -36.98 13.24
CA TYR A 281 -11.57 -37.39 14.53
C TYR A 281 -10.62 -38.57 14.38
N TYR A 282 -9.44 -38.44 14.98
CA TYR A 282 -8.40 -39.45 15.06
C TYR A 282 -8.20 -39.86 16.52
N ASP A 283 -7.82 -41.11 16.75
CA ASP A 283 -7.49 -41.63 18.07
C ASP A 283 -6.09 -41.22 18.53
N LYS A 284 -5.71 -41.58 19.75
CA LYS A 284 -4.40 -41.25 20.34
C LYS A 284 -3.20 -41.80 19.56
N LEU A 285 -3.41 -42.79 18.68
CA LEU A 285 -2.39 -43.38 17.81
C LEU A 285 -2.44 -42.82 16.37
N GLY A 286 -3.31 -41.84 16.12
CA GLY A 286 -3.49 -41.22 14.81
C GLY A 286 -4.32 -42.06 13.84
N LYS A 287 -5.05 -43.07 14.32
CA LYS A 287 -5.96 -43.88 13.49
C LYS A 287 -7.31 -43.17 13.38
N LEU A 288 -7.88 -43.15 12.17
CA LEU A 288 -9.17 -42.52 11.91
C LEU A 288 -10.28 -43.22 12.73
N ILE A 289 -11.05 -42.42 13.47
CA ILE A 289 -12.26 -42.86 14.18
C ILE A 289 -13.48 -42.63 13.30
N THR A 290 -13.71 -41.37 12.90
CA THR A 290 -14.89 -40.97 12.13
C THR A 290 -14.68 -39.62 11.44
N SER A 291 -15.47 -39.35 10.40
CA SER A 291 -15.57 -38.04 9.75
C SER A 291 -17.03 -37.66 9.63
N ILE A 292 -17.40 -36.53 10.22
CA ILE A 292 -18.77 -36.01 10.22
C ILE A 292 -18.83 -34.81 9.27
N GLN A 293 -19.60 -34.94 8.19
CA GLN A 293 -19.76 -33.90 7.19
C GLN A 293 -21.05 -33.13 7.41
N ILE A 294 -20.97 -31.81 7.23
CA ILE A 294 -22.08 -30.87 7.33
C ILE A 294 -22.08 -30.01 6.06
N ASN A 295 -23.26 -29.87 5.46
CA ASN A 295 -23.48 -29.03 4.29
C ASN A 295 -24.61 -28.02 4.55
N SER A 296 -24.82 -27.09 3.63
CA SER A 296 -25.84 -26.04 3.79
C SER A 296 -27.27 -26.58 3.90
N SER A 297 -27.58 -27.73 3.30
CA SER A 297 -28.91 -28.33 3.39
C SER A 297 -29.23 -28.93 4.77
N ASP A 298 -28.21 -29.19 5.59
CA ASP A 298 -28.39 -29.65 6.98
C ASP A 298 -28.85 -28.50 7.92
N CYS A 299 -28.74 -27.23 7.50
CA CYS A 299 -29.07 -26.05 8.31
C CYS A 299 -30.51 -25.53 8.10
N VAL A 300 -31.36 -26.27 7.38
CA VAL A 300 -32.74 -25.87 6.99
C VAL A 300 -33.78 -26.34 8.02
#